data_AF-A0A953EU55-F1
#
_entry.id   AF-A0A953EU55-F1
#
_cell.length_a   1.000
_cell.length_b   1.000
_cell.length_c   1.000
_cell.angle_alpha   90.00
_cell.angle_beta   90.00
_cell.angle_gamma   90.00
#
_symmetry.space_group_name_H-M   'P 1'
#
loop_
_entity.id
_entity.type
_entity.pdbx_description
1 polymer ?
#
loop_
_entity_poly.entity_id
_entity_poly.type
_entity_poly.pdbx_seq_one_letter_code
_entity_poly.pdbx_strand_id
1 'polypeptide(L)'
;MFGRGLDGALIHAWFDGTWHEWESLGGGIVGQPATSSWAPGGLDVHVRGTDGGDYHRWYGENGWSEWERLGGWQMAGDPTIVTWGSPHAETFARGLDGRLIHMWFDGTRWQEWEAL
;
A
#
# COMPACT_ATOMS: atom_id res chain seq x y z
N MET A 1 12.18 5.04 2.61
CA MET A 1 11.26 5.96 3.29
C MET A 1 10.15 6.31 2.32
N PHE A 2 8.92 6.44 2.81
CA PHE A 2 7.75 6.77 2.00
C PHE A 2 7.02 7.97 2.61
N GLY A 3 6.36 8.76 1.76
CA GLY A 3 5.60 9.92 2.20
C GLY A 3 4.64 10.42 1.13
N ARG A 4 3.84 11.43 1.49
CA ARG A 4 2.91 12.11 0.58
C ARG A 4 3.52 13.42 0.09
N GLY A 5 3.65 13.57 -1.22
CA GLY A 5 4.02 14.82 -1.87
C GLY A 5 2.91 15.89 -1.76
N LEU A 6 3.28 17.16 -1.94
CA LEU A 6 2.32 18.28 -1.91
C LEU A 6 1.30 18.23 -3.06
N ASP A 7 1.66 17.57 -4.15
CA ASP A 7 0.83 17.28 -5.32
C ASP A 7 -0.09 16.07 -5.11
N GLY A 8 -0.01 15.39 -3.96
CA GLY A 8 -0.76 14.18 -3.67
C GLY A 8 -0.14 12.90 -4.25
N ALA A 9 1.08 12.94 -4.78
CA ALA A 9 1.78 11.73 -5.19
C ALA A 9 2.36 10.97 -3.97
N LEU A 10 2.54 9.66 -4.13
CA LEU A 10 3.45 8.91 -3.27
C LEU A 10 4.88 9.30 -3.64
N ILE A 11 5.69 9.69 -2.66
CA ILE A 11 7.13 9.94 -2.83
C ILE A 11 7.93 8.96 -2.00
N HIS A 12 9.11 8.58 -2.48
CA HIS A 12 10.02 7.71 -1.74
C HIS A 12 11.49 8.11 -1.91
N ALA A 13 12.28 7.75 -0.91
CA ALA A 13 13.74 7.85 -0.91
C ALA A 13 14.31 6.56 -0.32
N TRP A 14 15.35 6.00 -0.93
CA TRP A 14 15.91 4.69 -0.56
C TRP A 14 17.39 4.78 -0.23
N PHE A 15 17.90 3.70 0.39
CA PHE A 15 19.28 3.59 0.85
C PHE A 15 19.91 2.29 0.34
N ASP A 16 21.06 2.40 -0.31
CA ASP A 16 21.86 1.27 -0.83
C ASP A 16 23.35 1.37 -0.48
N GLY A 17 23.66 2.12 0.59
CA GLY A 17 25.03 2.55 0.95
C GLY A 17 25.17 4.07 0.89
N THR A 18 24.32 4.74 0.11
CA THR A 18 24.03 6.17 0.22
C THR A 18 22.53 6.40 0.20
N TRP A 19 22.08 7.53 0.73
CA TRP A 19 20.71 7.98 0.50
C TRP A 19 20.58 8.50 -0.93
N HIS A 20 19.48 8.12 -1.57
CA HIS A 20 19.05 8.68 -2.84
C HIS A 20 18.04 9.80 -2.60
N GLU A 21 17.97 10.74 -3.55
CA GLU A 21 17.01 11.84 -3.53
C GLU A 21 15.57 11.32 -3.56
N TRP A 22 14.64 12.14 -3.08
CA TRP A 22 13.22 11.82 -3.18
C TRP A 22 12.77 11.79 -4.64
N GLU A 23 12.08 10.72 -5.02
CA GLU A 23 11.40 10.64 -6.32
C GLU A 23 9.91 10.34 -6.15
N SER A 24 9.14 10.73 -7.16
CA SER A 24 7.70 10.50 -7.21
C SER A 24 7.39 9.13 -7.81
N LEU A 25 6.55 8.37 -7.12
CA LEU A 25 5.93 7.15 -7.61
C LEU A 25 4.53 7.41 -8.20
N GLY A 26 4.15 8.68 -8.37
CA GLY A 26 2.86 9.11 -8.90
C GLY A 26 1.68 8.79 -7.98
N GLY A 27 0.50 8.64 -8.58
CA GLY A 27 -0.75 8.36 -7.86
C GLY A 27 -1.50 9.63 -7.41
N GLY A 28 -2.50 9.42 -6.54
CA GLY A 28 -3.36 10.48 -6.00
C GLY A 28 -3.85 10.07 -4.61
N ILE A 29 -3.00 10.25 -3.61
CA ILE A 29 -3.23 9.78 -2.24
C ILE A 29 -3.74 10.91 -1.35
N VAL A 30 -4.64 10.57 -0.42
CA VAL A 30 -5.22 11.52 0.56
C VAL A 30 -4.73 11.28 1.98
N GLY A 31 -4.00 10.19 2.20
CA GLY A 31 -3.55 9.73 3.51
C GLY A 31 -2.07 9.38 3.58
N GLN A 32 -1.67 8.76 4.69
CA GLN A 32 -0.35 8.17 4.85
C GLN A 32 -0.27 6.82 4.11
N PRO A 33 0.86 6.51 3.46
CA PRO A 33 1.11 5.18 2.94
C PRO A 33 1.42 4.19 4.06
N ALA A 34 1.05 2.93 3.85
CA ALA A 34 1.46 1.81 4.68
C ALA A 34 2.33 0.87 3.85
N THR A 35 3.42 0.36 4.43
CA THR A 35 4.40 -0.44 3.71
C THR A 35 4.76 -1.71 4.46
N SER A 36 4.88 -2.83 3.74
CA SER A 36 5.44 -4.08 4.26
C SER A 36 6.51 -4.62 3.31
N SER A 37 7.32 -5.56 3.81
CA SER A 37 8.22 -6.35 2.96
C SER A 37 7.71 -7.78 2.90
N TRP A 38 7.63 -8.32 1.68
CA TRP A 38 7.17 -9.69 1.42
C TRP A 38 8.34 -10.66 1.13
N ALA A 39 9.53 -10.14 0.81
CA ALA A 39 10.77 -10.89 0.64
C ALA A 39 11.96 -9.91 0.64
N PRO A 40 13.23 -10.37 0.76
CA PRO A 40 14.39 -9.53 0.50
C PRO A 40 14.29 -8.88 -0.89
N GLY A 41 14.41 -7.55 -0.94
CA GLY A 41 14.24 -6.78 -2.19
C GLY A 41 12.78 -6.64 -2.66
N GLY A 42 11.82 -7.11 -1.89
CA GLY A 42 10.38 -7.00 -2.16
C GLY A 42 9.70 -6.06 -1.17
N LEU A 43 9.03 -5.03 -1.68
CA LEU A 43 8.19 -4.13 -0.89
C LEU A 43 6.78 -4.10 -1.46
N ASP A 44 5.78 -3.90 -0.59
CA ASP A 44 4.41 -3.53 -1.00
C ASP A 44 4.01 -2.25 -0.28
N VAL A 45 3.28 -1.38 -0.97
CA VAL A 45 2.84 -0.08 -0.49
C VAL A 45 1.36 0.08 -0.76
N HIS A 46 0.56 0.21 0.31
CA HIS A 46 -0.87 0.49 0.25
C HIS A 46 -1.14 1.96 0.58
N VAL A 47 -2.07 2.57 -0.13
CA VAL A 47 -2.47 3.96 0.02
C VAL A 47 -3.98 4.11 -0.15
N ARG A 48 -4.56 5.07 0.57
CA ARG A 48 -5.92 5.51 0.31
C ARG A 48 -5.95 6.55 -0.82
N GLY A 49 -6.67 6.23 -1.88
CA GLY A 49 -6.93 7.14 -3.00
C GLY A 49 -7.95 8.24 -2.68
N THR A 50 -8.03 9.27 -3.53
CA THR A 50 -9.01 10.37 -3.38
C THR A 50 -10.48 9.93 -3.43
N ASP A 51 -10.76 8.77 -4.02
CA ASP A 51 -12.08 8.13 -4.06
C ASP A 51 -12.38 7.28 -2.81
N GLY A 52 -11.44 7.23 -1.86
CA GLY A 52 -11.50 6.36 -0.68
C GLY A 52 -11.12 4.91 -0.94
N GLY A 53 -10.76 4.52 -2.16
CA GLY A 53 -10.32 3.16 -2.48
C GLY A 53 -8.92 2.84 -1.94
N ASP A 54 -8.66 1.55 -1.73
CA ASP A 54 -7.29 1.06 -1.49
C ASP A 54 -6.58 0.87 -2.83
N TYR A 55 -5.40 1.48 -2.93
CA TYR A 55 -4.52 1.31 -4.06
C TYR A 55 -3.20 0.77 -3.54
N HIS A 56 -2.62 -0.16 -4.28
CA HIS A 56 -1.29 -0.65 -3.96
C HIS A 56 -0.38 -0.67 -5.17
N ARG A 57 0.91 -0.73 -4.88
CA ARG A 57 1.99 -0.89 -5.86
C ARG A 57 3.15 -1.56 -5.13
N TRP A 58 3.81 -2.50 -5.79
CA TRP A 58 4.89 -3.26 -5.20
C TRP A 58 6.21 -3.03 -5.93
N TYR A 59 7.32 -3.24 -5.22
CA TYR A 59 8.67 -3.26 -5.77
C TYR A 59 9.19 -4.69 -5.79
N GLY A 60 9.83 -5.11 -6.89
CA GLY A 60 10.44 -6.43 -7.03
C GLY A 60 11.52 -6.46 -8.12
N GLU A 61 11.71 -7.61 -8.77
CA GLU A 61 12.79 -7.84 -9.76
C GLU A 61 12.78 -6.83 -10.91
N ASN A 62 11.59 -6.38 -11.33
CA ASN A 62 11.40 -5.45 -12.45
C ASN A 62 11.18 -4.00 -12.00
N GLY A 63 11.54 -3.67 -10.76
CA GLY A 63 11.29 -2.35 -10.17
C GLY A 63 9.87 -2.21 -9.64
N TRP A 64 9.36 -0.98 -9.66
CA TRP A 64 8.00 -0.65 -9.23
C TRP A 64 6.96 -1.12 -10.26
N SER A 65 5.91 -1.78 -9.79
CA SER A 65 4.75 -2.16 -10.60
C SER A 65 3.92 -0.95 -11.03
N GLU A 66 2.84 -1.19 -11.78
CA GLU A 66 1.79 -0.18 -11.94
C GLU A 66 0.92 -0.05 -10.69
N TRP A 67 0.14 1.03 -10.59
CA TRP A 67 -0.83 1.19 -9.51
C TRP A 67 -2.04 0.29 -9.76
N GLU A 68 -2.44 -0.47 -8.75
CA GLU A 68 -3.63 -1.34 -8.80
C GLU A 68 -4.62 -0.95 -7.70
N ARG A 69 -5.91 -0.90 -8.03
CA ARG A 69 -6.99 -0.70 -7.04
C ARG A 69 -7.44 -2.05 -6.51
N LEU A 70 -7.45 -2.22 -5.20
CA LEU A 70 -7.79 -3.49 -4.57
C LEU A 70 -9.23 -3.49 -4.01
N GLY A 71 -10.04 -4.40 -4.54
CA GLY A 71 -11.43 -4.61 -4.14
C GLY A 71 -12.35 -3.40 -4.37
N GLY A 72 -13.55 -3.43 -3.77
CA GLY A 72 -14.58 -2.40 -3.95
C GLY A 72 -14.78 -1.44 -2.77
N TRP A 73 -14.17 -1.70 -1.62
CA TRP A 73 -14.52 -1.03 -0.36
C TRP A 73 -13.99 0.39 -0.27
N GLN A 74 -14.74 1.28 0.39
CA GLN A 74 -14.33 2.65 0.66
C GLN A 74 -13.83 2.81 2.11
N MET A 75 -12.63 3.37 2.24
CA MET A 75 -11.92 3.55 3.50
C MET A 75 -12.09 4.97 4.05
N ALA A 76 -12.42 5.06 5.33
CA ALA A 76 -12.41 6.29 6.13
C ALA A 76 -11.07 6.55 6.85
N GLY A 77 -10.20 5.54 6.94
CA GLY A 77 -8.87 5.61 7.54
C GLY A 77 -7.76 5.30 6.54
N ASP A 78 -6.52 5.61 6.93
CA ASP A 78 -5.34 5.18 6.18
C ASP A 78 -5.13 3.67 6.40
N PRO A 79 -4.64 2.92 5.40
CA PRO A 79 -4.43 1.50 5.54
C PRO A 79 -3.29 1.19 6.52
N THR A 80 -3.20 -0.06 6.95
CA THR A 80 -2.03 -0.64 7.64
C THR A 80 -1.82 -2.03 7.09
N ILE A 81 -0.61 -2.34 6.61
CA ILE A 81 -0.26 -3.64 6.06
C ILE A 81 0.77 -4.35 6.94
N VAL A 82 0.58 -5.66 7.13
CA VAL A 82 1.50 -6.54 7.83
C VAL A 82 1.77 -7.79 7.00
N THR A 83 2.95 -8.38 7.16
CA THR A 83 3.31 -9.68 6.59
C THR A 83 3.60 -10.67 7.71
N TRP A 84 2.95 -11.84 7.69
CA TRP A 84 3.14 -12.88 8.73
C TRP A 84 3.85 -14.14 8.22
N GLY A 85 4.22 -14.17 6.94
CA GLY A 85 5.02 -15.25 6.37
C GLY A 85 4.91 -15.23 4.86
N SER A 86 6.04 -14.95 4.18
CA SER A 86 6.09 -14.85 2.72
C SER A 86 5.42 -16.07 2.07
N PRO A 87 4.47 -15.88 1.15
CA PRO A 87 4.07 -14.62 0.51
C PRO A 87 2.88 -13.87 1.15
N HIS A 88 2.41 -14.26 2.33
CA HIS A 88 1.16 -13.75 2.90
C HIS A 88 1.31 -12.37 3.55
N ALA A 89 0.37 -11.49 3.19
CA ALA A 89 0.19 -10.16 3.74
C ALA A 89 -1.28 -9.94 4.11
N GLU A 90 -1.53 -9.05 5.07
CA GLU A 90 -2.87 -8.62 5.44
C GLU A 90 -2.90 -7.10 5.61
N THR A 91 -3.93 -6.48 5.04
CA THR A 91 -4.15 -5.04 5.08
C THR A 91 -5.43 -4.76 5.85
N PHE A 92 -5.36 -3.81 6.78
CA PHE A 92 -6.46 -3.34 7.59
C PHE A 92 -6.74 -1.88 7.31
N ALA A 93 -8.00 -1.48 7.40
CA ALA A 93 -8.40 -0.08 7.37
C ALA A 93 -9.69 0.14 8.17
N ARG A 94 -10.06 1.40 8.40
CA ARG A 94 -11.39 1.74 8.90
C ARG A 94 -12.32 1.98 7.73
N GLY A 95 -13.45 1.27 7.67
CA GLY A 95 -14.52 1.50 6.69
C GLY A 95 -15.31 2.80 6.96
N LEU A 96 -16.10 3.24 5.97
CA LEU A 96 -16.99 4.41 6.12
C LEU A 96 -18.03 4.26 7.23
N ASP A 97 -18.41 3.02 7.56
CA ASP A 97 -19.33 2.69 8.66
C ASP A 97 -18.63 2.63 10.04
N GLY A 98 -17.33 2.94 10.08
CA GLY A 98 -16.52 2.94 11.30
C GLY A 98 -16.03 1.55 11.72
N ARG A 99 -16.38 0.47 10.99
CA ARG A 99 -15.87 -0.86 11.27
C ARG A 99 -14.41 -1.01 10.84
N LEU A 100 -13.73 -1.93 11.51
CA LEU A 100 -12.44 -2.42 11.03
C LEU A 100 -12.72 -3.37 9.86
N ILE A 101 -12.06 -3.13 8.74
CA ILE A 101 -12.12 -3.97 7.55
C ILE A 101 -10.72 -4.51 7.25
N HIS A 102 -10.66 -5.67 6.61
CA HIS A 102 -9.41 -6.30 6.22
C HIS A 102 -9.50 -7.00 4.87
N MET A 103 -8.36 -7.16 4.21
CA MET A 103 -8.14 -8.08 3.10
C MET A 103 -6.79 -8.76 3.30
N TRP A 104 -6.57 -9.90 2.66
CA TRP A 104 -5.29 -10.58 2.69
C TRP A 104 -4.86 -11.09 1.32
N PHE A 105 -3.56 -11.23 1.15
CA PHE A 105 -2.94 -11.92 0.04
C PHE A 105 -2.75 -13.40 0.40
N ASP A 106 -3.38 -14.30 -0.36
CA ASP A 106 -3.34 -15.75 -0.11
C ASP A 106 -2.10 -16.46 -0.70
N GLY A 107 -1.16 -15.67 -1.21
CA GLY A 107 0.02 -16.16 -1.94
C GLY A 107 -0.15 -16.22 -3.45
N THR A 108 -1.37 -16.06 -3.94
CA THR A 108 -1.68 -16.00 -5.38
C THR A 108 -2.39 -14.71 -5.76
N ARG A 109 -3.31 -14.22 -4.92
CA ARG A 109 -4.07 -12.99 -5.17
C ARG A 109 -4.56 -12.34 -3.86
N TRP A 110 -4.87 -11.05 -3.97
CA TRP A 110 -5.64 -10.34 -2.97
C TRP A 110 -7.08 -10.87 -2.93
N GLN A 111 -7.59 -11.11 -1.72
CA GLN A 111 -8.99 -11.44 -1.51
C GLN A 111 -9.84 -10.16 -1.41
N GLU A 112 -11.16 -10.35 -1.45
CA GLU A 112 -12.09 -9.25 -1.26
C GLU A 112 -12.02 -8.70 0.17
N TRP A 113 -12.32 -7.41 0.31
CA TRP A 113 -12.47 -6.77 1.62
C TRP A 113 -13.65 -7.38 2.39
N GLU A 114 -13.43 -7.65 3.68
CA GLU A 114 -14.48 -7.99 4.62
C GLU A 114 -14.39 -7.17 5.91
N ALA A 115 -15.52 -7.05 6.61
CA ALA A 115 -15.58 -6.37 7.91
C ALA A 115 -15.35 -7.39 9.03
N LEU A 116 -14.59 -6.99 10.05
CA LEU A 116 -14.37 -7.75 11.28
C LEU A 116 -15.53 -7.59 12.28
#